data_AF-A0A942SA89-F1
#
_entry.id   AF-A0A942SA89-F1
#
_cell.length_a   1.000
_cell.length_b   1.000
_cell.length_c   1.000
_cell.angle_alpha   90.00
_cell.angle_beta   90.00
_cell.angle_gamma   90.00
#
_symmetry.space_group_name_H-M   'P 1'
#
loop_
_entity.id
_entity.type
_entity.pdbx_description
1 polymer ?
#
loop_
_entity_poly.entity_id
_entity_poly.type
_entity_poly.pdbx_seq_one_letter_code
_entity_poly.pdbx_strand_id
1 'polypeptide(L)'
;MGRYMNIILKPIYRNESFLKSLNDHLSLHYGSNTGIKFNTWESLQEEVDYFNKHPFGVTQVPHIKRPMTKEFIEQQFFWNRYVTYSFKLSGGDSSADEARDAVAVCKWIINSRKKYIDTKYSVNYQPSIVKNYLDHYFLQAGYDMNKLWSLPIL
;
A
#
# COMPACT_ATOMS: atom_id res chain seq x y z
N MET A 1 -2.78 19.18 -2.47
CA MET A 1 -3.01 17.74 -2.75
C MET A 1 -1.76 16.97 -2.36
N GLY A 2 -1.89 15.86 -1.63
CA GLY A 2 -0.74 15.01 -1.28
C GLY A 2 -0.22 14.22 -2.47
N ARG A 3 1.07 13.91 -2.48
CA ARG A 3 1.71 13.00 -3.42
C ARG A 3 1.58 11.57 -2.91
N TYR A 4 1.11 10.66 -3.75
CA TYR A 4 0.90 9.25 -3.41
C TYR A 4 1.78 8.35 -4.26
N MET A 5 2.38 7.33 -3.63
CA MET A 5 2.81 6.12 -4.32
C MET A 5 1.57 5.30 -4.59
N ASN A 6 1.33 4.98 -5.86
CA ASN A 6 0.18 4.18 -6.27
C ASN A 6 0.63 3.10 -7.24
N ILE A 7 0.36 1.85 -6.90
CA ILE A 7 0.81 0.67 -7.66
C ILE A 7 -0.38 -0.20 -7.98
N ILE A 8 -0.52 -0.50 -9.27
CA ILE A 8 -1.60 -1.31 -9.81
C ILE A 8 -0.99 -2.54 -10.47
N LEU A 9 -1.51 -3.72 -10.16
CA LEU A 9 -1.08 -4.96 -10.80
C LEU A 9 -1.64 -5.10 -12.22
N LYS A 10 -0.88 -5.77 -13.10
CA LYS A 10 -1.37 -6.15 -14.43
C LYS A 10 -2.56 -7.13 -14.31
N PRO A 11 -3.52 -7.13 -15.25
CA PRO A 11 -4.71 -7.97 -15.19
C PRO A 11 -4.47 -9.44 -14.87
N ILE A 12 -3.43 -10.04 -15.46
CA ILE A 12 -3.09 -11.47 -15.26
C ILE A 12 -2.64 -11.82 -13.83
N TYR A 13 -2.30 -10.83 -13.01
CA TYR A 13 -1.84 -11.00 -11.63
C TYR A 13 -2.86 -10.50 -10.60
N ARG A 14 -4.13 -10.31 -11.00
CA ARG A 14 -5.20 -9.79 -10.13
C ARG A 14 -6.04 -10.85 -9.44
N ASN A 15 -5.48 -12.04 -9.22
CA ASN A 15 -6.17 -13.11 -8.51
C ASN A 15 -5.82 -13.09 -7.01
N GLU A 16 -6.77 -13.52 -6.18
CA GLU A 16 -6.66 -13.48 -4.72
C GLU A 16 -5.49 -14.29 -4.17
N SER A 17 -5.22 -15.47 -4.75
CA SER A 17 -4.11 -16.30 -4.31
C SER A 17 -2.77 -15.58 -4.51
N PHE A 18 -2.59 -14.93 -5.66
CA PHE A 18 -1.40 -14.11 -5.92
C PHE A 18 -1.31 -12.92 -4.98
N LEU A 19 -2.42 -12.20 -4.74
CA LEU A 19 -2.44 -11.05 -3.84
C LEU A 19 -2.05 -11.42 -2.42
N LYS A 20 -2.61 -12.51 -1.90
CA LYS A 20 -2.28 -13.04 -0.58
C LYS A 20 -0.81 -13.43 -0.48
N SER A 21 -0.32 -14.23 -1.43
CA SER A 21 1.10 -14.58 -1.50
C SER A 21 2.02 -13.37 -1.65
N LEU A 22 1.61 -12.33 -2.39
CA LEU A 22 2.38 -11.09 -2.53
C LEU A 22 2.45 -10.32 -1.21
N ASN A 23 1.32 -10.18 -0.50
CA ASN A 23 1.28 -9.49 0.79
C ASN A 23 2.17 -10.21 1.82
N ASP A 24 2.13 -11.54 1.87
CA ASP A 24 3.01 -12.34 2.73
C ASP A 24 4.48 -12.17 2.33
N HIS A 25 4.76 -12.25 1.02
CA HIS A 25 6.11 -12.13 0.48
C HIS A 25 6.76 -10.77 0.78
N LEU A 26 5.98 -9.68 0.72
CA LEU A 26 6.45 -8.33 1.07
C LEU A 26 6.84 -8.24 2.56
N SER A 27 6.07 -8.86 3.45
CA SER A 27 6.37 -8.86 4.88
C SER A 27 7.61 -9.71 5.17
N LEU A 28 7.65 -10.93 4.64
CA LEU A 28 8.68 -11.92 4.95
C LEU A 28 10.05 -11.58 4.33
N HIS A 29 10.07 -11.05 3.11
CA HIS A 29 11.32 -10.88 2.36
C HIS A 29 11.74 -9.42 2.15
N TYR A 30 10.81 -8.47 2.21
CA TYR A 30 11.11 -7.06 1.98
C TYR A 30 10.93 -6.19 3.22
N GLY A 31 10.45 -6.78 4.33
CA GLY A 31 10.32 -6.12 5.61
C GLY A 31 9.22 -5.06 5.64
N SER A 32 8.12 -5.25 4.91
CA SER A 32 6.91 -4.44 5.13
C SER A 32 6.38 -4.64 6.55
N ASN A 33 5.73 -3.63 7.10
CA ASN A 33 5.21 -3.60 8.45
C ASN A 33 3.75 -4.03 8.53
N THR A 34 2.89 -3.53 7.65
CA THR A 34 1.45 -3.85 7.72
C THR A 34 1.12 -5.21 7.10
N GLY A 35 0.00 -5.79 7.53
CA GLY A 35 -0.49 -7.08 7.02
C GLY A 35 -0.91 -7.01 5.55
N ILE A 36 -1.66 -5.99 5.16
CA ILE A 36 -2.22 -5.85 3.81
C ILE A 36 -1.61 -4.63 3.12
N LYS A 37 -0.99 -4.85 1.95
CA LYS A 37 -0.42 -3.78 1.12
C LYS A 37 -1.25 -3.63 -0.15
N PHE A 38 -1.41 -4.72 -0.90
CA PHE A 38 -2.32 -4.75 -2.03
C PHE A 38 -3.69 -5.21 -1.55
N ASN A 39 -4.71 -4.38 -1.79
CA ASN A 39 -6.07 -4.64 -1.33
C ASN A 39 -6.64 -5.91 -1.97
N THR A 40 -7.15 -6.81 -1.14
CA THR A 40 -7.92 -8.00 -1.51
C THR A 40 -9.41 -7.72 -1.38
N TRP A 41 -10.27 -8.55 -1.96
CA TRP A 41 -11.70 -8.47 -1.69
C TRP A 41 -12.05 -8.76 -0.24
N GLU A 42 -11.21 -9.52 0.45
CA GLU A 42 -11.32 -9.78 1.88
C GLU A 42 -11.04 -8.50 2.67
N SER A 43 -9.93 -7.79 2.41
CA SER A 43 -9.61 -6.54 3.10
C SER A 43 -10.63 -5.45 2.85
N LEU A 44 -11.16 -5.35 1.62
CA LEU A 44 -12.25 -4.42 1.34
C LEU A 44 -13.54 -4.80 2.08
N GLN A 45 -13.78 -6.08 2.36
CA GLN A 45 -14.94 -6.51 3.15
C GLN A 45 -14.80 -6.07 4.61
N GLU A 46 -13.60 -6.22 5.18
CA GLU A 46 -13.29 -5.76 6.53
C GLU A 46 -13.52 -4.25 6.66
N GLU A 47 -13.12 -3.48 5.64
CA GLU A 47 -13.32 -2.03 5.61
C GLU A 47 -14.80 -1.64 5.49
N VAL A 48 -15.55 -2.36 4.64
CA VAL A 48 -17.02 -2.20 4.54
C VAL A 48 -17.69 -2.51 5.88
N ASP A 49 -17.28 -3.60 6.53
CA ASP A 49 -17.83 -4.00 7.82
C ASP A 49 -17.54 -2.96 8.89
N TYR A 50 -16.32 -2.40 8.90
CA TYR A 50 -15.95 -1.31 9.78
C TYR A 50 -16.86 -0.09 9.59
N PHE A 51 -17.01 0.40 8.36
CA PHE A 51 -17.81 1.59 8.08
C PHE A 51 -19.33 1.41 8.28
N ASN A 52 -19.82 0.17 8.18
CA ASN A 52 -21.22 -0.15 8.39
C ASN A 52 -21.57 -0.43 9.86
N LYS A 53 -20.65 -1.03 10.63
CA LYS A 53 -20.96 -1.60 11.96
C LYS A 53 -20.22 -0.92 13.10
N HIS A 54 -19.01 -0.41 12.89
CA HIS A 54 -18.20 0.15 13.97
C HIS A 54 -18.62 1.60 14.30
N PRO A 55 -18.82 1.98 15.58
CA PRO A 55 -19.28 3.32 15.95
C PRO A 55 -18.42 4.46 15.36
N PHE A 56 -17.09 4.30 15.35
CA PHE A 56 -16.19 5.29 14.73
C PHE A 56 -16.21 5.22 13.19
N GLY A 57 -16.33 4.04 12.59
CA GLY A 57 -16.43 3.92 11.14
C GLY A 57 -17.69 4.61 10.61
N VAL A 58 -18.79 4.52 11.36
CA VAL A 58 -20.05 5.18 11.03
C VAL A 58 -19.90 6.72 11.02
N THR A 59 -19.08 7.29 11.91
CA THR A 59 -18.90 8.75 12.00
C THR A 59 -17.86 9.31 11.04
N GLN A 60 -16.95 8.49 10.49
CA GLN A 60 -15.94 8.96 9.52
C GLN A 60 -16.56 9.44 8.19
N VAL A 61 -17.65 8.79 7.75
CA VAL A 61 -18.34 9.10 6.48
C VAL A 61 -19.85 9.25 6.70
N PRO A 62 -20.27 10.29 7.45
CA PRO A 62 -21.65 10.40 7.94
C PRO A 62 -22.68 10.64 6.81
N HIS A 63 -22.22 11.17 5.67
CA HIS A 63 -23.04 11.53 4.52
C HIS A 63 -23.29 10.37 3.54
N ILE A 64 -22.67 9.21 3.75
CA ILE A 64 -22.80 8.06 2.85
C ILE A 64 -23.97 7.16 3.29
N LYS A 65 -24.83 6.80 2.33
CA LYS A 65 -25.97 5.91 2.58
C LYS A 65 -25.47 4.48 2.88
N ARG A 66 -26.03 3.87 3.93
CA ARG A 66 -25.71 2.50 4.37
C ARG A 66 -26.76 1.48 3.89
N PRO A 67 -26.39 0.19 3.75
CA PRO A 67 -25.03 -0.34 3.90
C PRO A 67 -24.14 0.05 2.71
N MET A 68 -22.88 0.38 2.99
CA MET A 68 -21.83 0.47 1.98
C MET A 68 -21.50 -0.93 1.46
N THR A 69 -21.04 -1.01 0.21
CA THR A 69 -20.54 -2.24 -0.42
C THR A 69 -19.08 -2.09 -0.83
N LYS A 70 -18.42 -3.19 -1.16
CA LYS A 70 -17.00 -3.17 -1.57
C LYS A 70 -16.81 -2.42 -2.88
N GLU A 71 -17.76 -2.59 -3.80
CA GLU A 71 -17.80 -1.92 -5.09
C GLU A 71 -17.93 -0.40 -4.91
N PHE A 72 -18.75 0.04 -3.95
CA PHE A 72 -18.85 1.45 -3.61
C PHE A 72 -17.51 1.99 -3.08
N ILE A 73 -16.89 1.28 -2.12
CA ILE A 73 -15.61 1.72 -1.55
C ILE A 73 -14.52 1.81 -2.62
N GLU A 74 -14.38 0.78 -3.47
CA GLU A 74 -13.39 0.76 -4.56
C GLU A 74 -13.58 1.94 -5.53
N GLN A 75 -14.83 2.28 -5.85
CA GLN A 75 -15.13 3.37 -6.78
C GLN A 75 -14.84 4.75 -6.17
N GLN A 76 -15.19 4.96 -4.90
CA GLN A 76 -15.13 6.27 -4.26
C GLN A 76 -13.76 6.58 -3.63
N PHE A 77 -13.06 5.57 -3.10
CA PHE A 77 -11.80 5.75 -2.38
C PHE A 77 -10.66 5.12 -3.17
N PHE A 78 -9.86 5.95 -3.85
CA PHE A 78 -8.80 5.44 -4.73
C PHE A 78 -7.76 4.58 -4.01
N TRP A 79 -7.53 4.82 -2.71
CA TRP A 79 -6.59 4.04 -1.88
C TRP A 79 -7.16 2.67 -1.46
N ASN A 80 -8.48 2.49 -1.54
CA ASN A 80 -9.18 1.23 -1.26
C ASN A 80 -9.64 0.54 -2.56
N ARG A 81 -8.88 0.70 -3.65
CA ARG A 81 -9.15 -0.02 -4.89
C ARG A 81 -8.60 -1.43 -4.82
N TYR A 82 -9.36 -2.41 -5.32
CA TYR A 82 -8.89 -3.79 -5.43
C TYR A 82 -7.56 -3.82 -6.20
N VAL A 83 -6.66 -4.74 -5.84
CA VAL A 83 -5.32 -4.96 -6.45
C VAL A 83 -4.38 -3.76 -6.44
N THR A 84 -4.68 -2.76 -5.62
CA THR A 84 -3.94 -1.51 -5.58
C THR A 84 -3.19 -1.41 -4.25
N TYR A 85 -1.94 -0.95 -4.31
CA TYR A 85 -1.22 -0.43 -3.15
C TYR A 85 -1.17 1.09 -3.26
N SER A 86 -1.58 1.79 -2.20
CA SER A 86 -1.56 3.25 -2.13
C SER A 86 -0.96 3.71 -0.82
N PHE A 87 0.02 4.61 -0.90
CA PHE A 87 0.66 5.20 0.28
C PHE A 87 0.95 6.68 0.06
N LYS A 88 0.64 7.52 1.04
CA LYS A 88 0.87 8.97 0.97
C LYS A 88 2.34 9.28 1.26
N LEU A 89 3.06 9.78 0.27
CA LEU A 89 4.48 10.13 0.40
C LEU A 89 4.72 11.50 1.03
N SER A 90 3.82 12.47 0.81
CA SER A 90 4.03 13.86 1.24
C SER A 90 3.09 14.28 2.37
N GLY A 91 3.61 15.01 3.35
CA GLY A 91 2.81 15.71 4.35
C GLY A 91 1.83 14.79 5.09
N GLY A 92 2.31 13.60 5.45
CA GLY A 92 1.55 12.62 6.21
C GLY A 92 2.07 12.51 7.63
N ASP A 93 1.16 12.17 8.55
CA ASP A 93 1.45 11.78 9.94
C ASP A 93 1.86 10.30 10.05
N SER A 94 2.20 9.66 8.93
CA SER A 94 2.60 8.26 8.91
C SER A 94 3.91 8.07 9.67
N SER A 95 3.94 7.05 10.53
CA SER A 95 5.14 6.69 11.25
C SER A 95 6.22 6.16 10.30
N ALA A 96 7.48 6.20 10.74
CA ALA A 96 8.57 5.53 10.01
C ALA A 96 8.27 4.04 9.80
N ASP A 97 7.58 3.39 10.74
CA ASP A 97 7.23 1.97 10.65
C ASP A 97 6.21 1.70 9.53
N GLU A 98 5.18 2.53 9.39
CA GLU A 98 4.22 2.43 8.26
C GLU A 98 4.88 2.72 6.91
N ALA A 99 5.79 3.70 6.88
CA ALA A 99 6.53 4.06 5.68
C ALA A 99 7.38 2.92 5.11
N ARG A 100 7.72 1.90 5.93
CA ARG A 100 8.45 0.70 5.47
C ARG A 100 7.71 -0.07 4.38
N ASP A 101 6.39 -0.02 4.34
CA ASP A 101 5.61 -0.68 3.28
C ASP A 101 5.94 -0.11 1.90
N ALA A 102 6.12 1.21 1.81
CA ALA A 102 6.45 1.87 0.55
C ALA A 102 7.86 1.47 0.08
N VAL A 103 8.80 1.36 1.02
CA VAL A 103 10.16 0.86 0.76
C VAL A 103 10.12 -0.60 0.30
N ALA A 104 9.37 -1.45 0.99
CA ALA A 104 9.23 -2.87 0.67
C ALA A 104 8.65 -3.08 -0.74
N VAL A 105 7.56 -2.39 -1.06
CA VAL A 105 6.94 -2.44 -2.40
C VAL A 105 7.90 -1.88 -3.46
N CYS A 106 8.62 -0.80 -3.17
CA CYS A 106 9.64 -0.24 -4.06
C CYS A 106 10.72 -1.26 -4.40
N LYS A 107 11.31 -1.91 -3.38
CA LYS A 107 12.32 -2.97 -3.55
C LYS A 107 11.79 -4.15 -4.35
N TRP A 108 10.58 -4.60 -4.06
CA TRP A 108 9.95 -5.70 -4.79
C TRP A 108 9.76 -5.38 -6.28
N ILE A 109 9.35 -4.15 -6.60
CA ILE A 109 9.22 -3.70 -8.00
C ILE A 109 10.58 -3.70 -8.72
N ILE A 110 11.64 -3.26 -8.05
CA ILE A 110 13.01 -3.29 -8.60
C ILE A 110 13.44 -4.73 -8.86
N ASN A 111 13.32 -5.59 -7.85
CA ASN A 111 13.81 -6.96 -7.91
C ASN A 111 13.04 -7.79 -8.95
N SER A 112 11.72 -7.60 -9.04
CA SER A 112 10.88 -8.21 -10.07
C SER A 112 11.02 -7.59 -11.45
N ARG A 113 11.88 -6.56 -11.61
CA ARG A 113 12.06 -5.79 -12.85
C ARG A 113 10.73 -5.29 -13.42
N LYS A 114 9.82 -4.85 -12.53
CA LYS A 114 8.47 -4.36 -12.87
C LYS A 114 7.58 -5.39 -13.58
N LYS A 115 7.90 -6.69 -13.52
CA LYS A 115 7.18 -7.76 -14.22
C LYS A 115 5.67 -7.75 -13.95
N TYR A 116 5.29 -7.51 -12.69
CA TYR A 116 3.92 -7.70 -12.20
C TYR A 116 3.03 -6.44 -12.25
N ILE A 117 3.63 -5.25 -12.34
CA ILE A 117 2.90 -3.98 -12.22
C ILE A 117 2.52 -3.42 -13.59
N ASP A 118 1.39 -2.72 -13.64
CA ASP A 118 1.01 -1.91 -14.79
C ASP A 118 1.71 -0.55 -14.69
N THR A 119 2.82 -0.40 -15.41
CA THR A 119 3.65 0.81 -15.38
C THR A 119 2.96 2.05 -15.95
N LYS A 120 1.88 1.89 -16.73
CA LYS A 120 1.13 3.03 -17.28
C LYS A 120 0.28 3.71 -16.20
N TYR A 121 -0.23 2.92 -15.25
CA TYR A 121 -1.11 3.40 -14.18
C TYR A 121 -0.43 3.43 -12.80
N SER A 122 0.78 2.88 -12.69
CA SER A 122 1.58 2.92 -11.47
C SER A 122 2.51 4.13 -11.45
N VAL A 123 2.61 4.83 -10.32
CA VAL A 123 3.36 6.09 -10.19
C VAL A 123 4.12 6.19 -8.86
N ASN A 124 5.17 7.01 -8.86
CA ASN A 124 5.95 7.40 -7.68
C ASN A 124 6.57 6.23 -6.89
N TYR A 125 6.99 5.17 -7.57
CA TYR A 125 7.63 3.99 -6.95
C TYR A 125 9.13 3.91 -7.20
N GLN A 126 9.71 4.88 -7.89
CA GLN A 126 11.15 4.95 -8.14
C GLN A 126 11.89 5.21 -6.82
N PRO A 127 13.02 4.53 -6.55
CA PRO A 127 13.79 4.73 -5.32
C PRO A 127 14.13 6.18 -5.04
N SER A 128 14.53 6.95 -6.07
CA SER A 128 14.86 8.36 -5.92
C SER A 128 13.69 9.19 -5.39
N ILE A 129 12.46 8.87 -5.80
CA ILE A 129 11.24 9.55 -5.33
C ILE A 129 10.95 9.12 -3.90
N VAL A 130 10.88 7.81 -3.63
CA VAL A 130 10.54 7.31 -2.30
C VAL A 130 11.56 7.79 -1.25
N LYS A 131 12.86 7.74 -1.56
CA LYS A 131 13.93 8.29 -0.72
C LYS A 131 13.76 9.77 -0.42
N ASN A 132 13.53 10.58 -1.46
CA ASN A 132 13.35 12.03 -1.32
C ASN A 132 12.22 12.38 -0.35
N TYR A 133 11.16 11.57 -0.30
CA TYR A 133 10.03 11.81 0.58
C TYR A 133 10.15 11.13 1.95
N LEU A 134 10.78 9.96 2.05
CA LEU A 134 10.68 9.13 3.26
C LEU A 134 11.99 8.99 4.05
N ASP A 135 13.16 9.18 3.45
CA ASP A 135 14.44 8.93 4.12
C ASP A 135 14.63 9.76 5.40
N HIS A 136 14.11 10.98 5.43
CA HIS A 136 14.20 11.83 6.62
C HIS A 136 13.41 11.27 7.81
N TYR A 137 12.24 10.65 7.60
CA TYR A 137 11.47 10.00 8.66
C TYR A 137 12.24 8.80 9.25
N PHE A 138 12.86 8.00 8.38
CA PHE A 138 13.65 6.84 8.80
C PHE A 138 14.91 7.26 9.56
N LEU A 139 15.62 8.27 9.07
CA LEU A 139 16.80 8.83 9.74
C LEU A 139 16.45 9.38 11.12
N GLN A 140 15.36 10.14 11.24
CA GLN A 140 14.88 10.67 12.52
C GLN A 140 14.48 9.56 13.50
N ALA A 141 13.93 8.45 12.99
CA ALA A 141 13.58 7.27 13.79
C ALA A 141 14.79 6.34 14.07
N GLY A 142 16.01 6.67 13.62
CA GLY A 142 17.23 5.92 13.93
C GLY A 142 17.45 4.67 13.08
N TYR A 143 16.81 4.57 11.92
CA TYR A 143 16.98 3.42 11.02
C TYR A 143 18.38 3.41 10.36
N ASP A 144 18.95 2.21 10.21
CA ASP A 144 20.12 2.00 9.35
C ASP A 144 19.68 2.06 7.88
N MET A 145 19.99 3.17 7.23
CA MET A 145 19.56 3.43 5.85
C MET A 145 20.17 2.46 4.83
N ASN A 146 21.37 1.92 5.10
CA ASN A 146 22.01 0.96 4.20
C ASN A 146 21.25 -0.38 4.25
N LYS A 147 20.91 -0.85 5.45
CA LYS A 147 20.06 -2.05 5.63
C LYS A 147 18.64 -1.82 5.14
N LEU A 148 18.08 -0.64 5.41
CA LEU A 148 16.73 -0.29 4.99
C LEU A 148 16.58 -0.33 3.49
N TRP A 149 17.61 0.00 2.71
CA TRP A 149 17.55 0.03 1.25
C TRP A 149 18.22 -1.16 0.55
N SER A 150 18.93 -2.03 1.27
CA SER A 150 19.50 -3.24 0.68
C SER A 150 18.42 -4.15 0.14
N LEU A 151 18.61 -4.67 -1.07
CA LEU A 151 17.74 -5.70 -1.63
C LEU A 151 17.95 -7.02 -0.86
N PRO A 152 16.89 -7.82 -0.67
CA PRO A 152 17.05 -9.16 -0.11
C PRO A 152 17.94 -10.01 -1.02
N ILE A 153 18.81 -10.81 -0.42
CA ILE A 153 19.55 -11.86 -1.11
C ILE A 153 18.55 -12.99 -1.33
N LEU A 154 18.19 -13.23 -2.59
CA LEU A 154 17.29 -14.32 -3.00
C LEU A 154 18.05 -15.62 -3.21
#